data_AF-A0AAU2JT21-F1
#
_entry.id   AF-A0AAU2JT21-F1
#
_cell.length_a   1.000
_cell.length_b   1.000
_cell.length_c   1.000
_cell.angle_alpha   90.00
_cell.angle_beta   90.00
_cell.angle_gamma   90.00
#
_symmetry.space_group_name_H-M   'P 1'
#
loop_
_entity.id
_entity.type
_entity.pdbx_description
1 polymer ?
#
loop_
_entity_poly.entity_id
_entity_poly.type
_entity_poly.pdbx_seq_one_letter_code
_entity_poly.pdbx_strand_id
1 'polypeptide(L)'
;MSTRTRKAFLTCATAVSLGLAAVAPAHGVEGPAPDPRNQQAMRDMATAIAVTAKYTDERQALKDGYVPRGTECMTNPFGVGSMGYHYVKDANWGSKDPAKPTALLYSSEKDRSGRRKLQTVEWMATDRDQDLKTSDDRPSMFGLPFDGPMPGHWAGMPKHYDLHMWAYEKNPAGRFHNWNPALKCSGHMTHP
;
A
#
# COMPACT_ATOMS: atom_id res chain seq x y z
N MET A 1 -50.05 11.52 -76.62
CA MET A 1 -49.03 11.69 -75.56
C MET A 1 -49.70 11.37 -74.23
N SER A 2 -49.38 10.22 -73.64
CA SER A 2 -49.95 9.76 -72.36
C SER A 2 -48.80 9.44 -71.41
N THR A 3 -48.71 10.19 -70.32
CA THR A 3 -47.65 10.13 -69.31
C THR A 3 -47.93 9.00 -68.31
N ARG A 4 -47.04 7.99 -68.26
CA ARG A 4 -47.01 6.97 -67.21
C ARG A 4 -45.99 7.37 -66.13
N THR A 5 -46.50 7.66 -64.95
CA THR A 5 -45.73 7.94 -63.72
C THR A 5 -45.18 6.63 -63.15
N ARG A 6 -43.86 6.50 -62.99
CA ARG A 6 -43.22 5.42 -62.22
C ARG A 6 -42.81 5.98 -60.85
N LYS A 7 -43.40 5.47 -59.77
CA LYS A 7 -42.96 5.75 -58.40
C LYS A 7 -41.77 4.83 -58.07
N ALA A 8 -40.61 5.43 -57.79
CA ALA A 8 -39.44 4.71 -57.28
C ALA A 8 -39.59 4.51 -55.77
N PHE A 9 -39.38 3.27 -55.31
CA PHE A 9 -39.31 2.93 -53.89
C PHE A 9 -37.92 3.33 -53.36
N LEU A 10 -37.88 4.15 -52.30
CA LEU A 10 -36.66 4.40 -51.52
C LEU A 10 -36.46 3.22 -50.55
N THR A 11 -35.32 2.54 -50.66
CA THR A 11 -34.79 1.64 -49.64
C THR A 11 -33.81 2.41 -48.75
N CYS A 12 -34.17 2.63 -47.48
CA CYS A 12 -33.25 3.14 -46.47
C CYS A 12 -32.25 2.04 -46.07
N ALA A 13 -30.97 2.22 -46.38
CA ALA A 13 -29.90 1.41 -45.82
C ALA A 13 -29.47 2.01 -44.47
N THR A 14 -29.72 1.30 -43.38
CA THR A 14 -29.24 1.64 -42.04
C THR A 14 -27.81 1.14 -41.86
N ALA A 15 -26.84 2.06 -41.86
CA ALA A 15 -25.47 1.76 -41.48
C ALA A 15 -25.38 1.58 -39.95
N VAL A 16 -25.01 0.39 -39.49
CA VAL A 16 -24.72 0.12 -38.07
C VAL A 16 -23.25 0.47 -37.82
N SER A 17 -23.02 1.60 -37.16
CA SER A 17 -21.69 2.02 -36.72
C SER A 17 -21.29 1.22 -35.47
N LEU A 18 -20.35 0.28 -35.60
CA LEU A 18 -19.68 -0.33 -34.44
C LEU A 18 -18.81 0.73 -33.75
N GLY A 19 -19.31 1.29 -32.65
CA GLY A 19 -18.52 2.14 -31.77
C GLY A 19 -17.46 1.32 -31.04
N LEU A 20 -16.18 1.52 -31.36
CA LEU A 20 -15.09 1.13 -30.47
C LEU A 20 -15.20 1.96 -29.19
N ALA A 21 -15.70 1.36 -28.12
CA ALA A 21 -15.54 1.94 -26.79
C ALA A 21 -14.05 1.85 -26.41
N ALA A 22 -13.35 2.98 -26.45
CA ALA A 22 -12.02 3.10 -25.90
C ALA A 22 -12.09 2.82 -24.39
N VAL A 23 -11.47 1.74 -23.94
CA VAL A 23 -11.26 1.48 -22.52
C VAL A 23 -10.30 2.56 -22.03
N ALA A 24 -10.81 3.54 -21.26
CA ALA A 24 -9.96 4.52 -20.61
C ALA A 24 -8.94 3.78 -19.74
N PRO A 25 -7.65 4.17 -19.73
CA PRO A 25 -6.70 3.58 -18.79
C PRO A 25 -7.26 3.80 -17.38
N ALA A 26 -7.29 2.73 -16.59
CA ALA A 26 -7.53 2.86 -15.17
C ALA A 26 -6.45 3.80 -14.63
N HIS A 27 -6.85 5.04 -14.31
CA HIS A 27 -5.99 5.97 -13.64
C HIS A 27 -5.76 5.35 -12.26
N GLY A 28 -4.64 4.65 -12.10
CA GLY A 28 -4.17 4.27 -10.78
C GLY A 28 -4.12 5.56 -9.98
N VAL A 29 -4.81 5.58 -8.84
CA VAL A 29 -4.67 6.67 -7.88
C VAL A 29 -3.17 6.72 -7.57
N GLU A 30 -2.46 7.71 -8.09
CA GLU A 30 -1.06 7.94 -7.72
C GLU A 30 -1.09 8.35 -6.26
N GLY A 31 -0.90 7.38 -5.37
CA GLY A 31 -0.70 7.64 -3.95
C GLY A 31 0.53 8.50 -3.72
N PRO A 32 0.76 8.94 -2.47
CA PRO A 32 1.84 9.85 -2.16
C PRO A 32 3.19 9.35 -2.70
N ALA A 33 3.93 10.27 -3.32
CA ALA A 33 5.24 10.00 -3.89
C ALA A 33 6.18 11.19 -3.60
N PRO A 34 7.43 10.94 -3.18
CA PRO A 34 8.43 11.98 -3.05
C PRO A 34 8.65 12.72 -4.38
N ASP A 35 8.98 14.02 -4.34
CA ASP A 35 9.47 14.73 -5.53
C ASP A 35 10.70 13.98 -6.08
N PRO A 36 10.67 13.49 -7.34
CA PRO A 36 11.80 12.78 -7.95
C PRO A 36 13.12 13.57 -7.94
N ARG A 37 13.04 14.90 -7.85
CA ARG A 37 14.20 15.80 -7.79
C ARG A 37 14.79 15.93 -6.39
N ASN A 38 14.07 15.47 -5.35
CA ASN A 38 14.58 15.45 -3.99
C ASN A 38 15.64 14.36 -3.82
N GLN A 39 16.90 14.73 -4.09
CA GLN A 39 18.05 13.82 -4.03
C GLN A 39 18.24 13.17 -2.66
N GLN A 40 17.88 13.87 -1.57
CA GLN A 40 17.98 13.31 -0.24
C GLN A 40 16.96 12.19 -0.04
N ALA A 41 15.70 12.42 -0.40
CA ALA A 41 14.67 11.39 -0.34
C ALA A 41 15.04 10.14 -1.16
N MET A 42 15.63 10.32 -2.35
CA MET A 42 16.09 9.20 -3.18
C MET A 42 17.20 8.39 -2.50
N ARG A 43 18.19 9.05 -1.88
CA ARG A 43 19.26 8.38 -1.12
C ARG A 43 18.74 7.68 0.13
N ASP A 44 17.80 8.29 0.82
CA ASP A 44 17.21 7.74 2.03
C ASP A 44 16.40 6.48 1.70
N MET A 45 15.59 6.50 0.64
CA MET A 45 14.89 5.30 0.16
C MET A 45 15.87 4.19 -0.23
N ALA A 46 16.96 4.53 -0.92
CA ALA A 46 18.00 3.57 -1.29
C ALA A 46 18.68 2.96 -0.04
N THR A 47 18.91 3.78 1.00
CA THR A 47 19.45 3.33 2.29
C THR A 47 18.49 2.33 2.94
N ALA A 48 17.21 2.66 3.04
CA ALA A 48 16.20 1.79 3.62
C ALA A 48 16.13 0.43 2.89
N ILE A 49 16.14 0.43 1.55
CA ILE A 49 16.18 -0.80 0.75
C ILE A 49 17.46 -1.60 1.04
N ALA A 50 18.62 -0.94 1.02
CA ALA A 50 19.91 -1.61 1.21
C ALA A 50 20.02 -2.29 2.58
N VAL A 51 19.62 -1.61 3.67
CA VAL A 51 19.74 -2.17 5.02
C VAL A 51 18.69 -3.25 5.32
N THR A 52 17.52 -3.19 4.67
CA THR A 52 16.45 -4.16 4.89
C THR A 52 16.47 -5.35 3.94
N ALA A 53 17.31 -5.32 2.89
CA ALA A 53 17.37 -6.39 1.89
C ALA A 53 17.63 -7.78 2.51
N LYS A 54 18.44 -7.84 3.57
CA LYS A 54 18.72 -9.09 4.30
C LYS A 54 17.47 -9.71 4.96
N TYR A 55 16.44 -8.91 5.22
CA TYR A 55 15.17 -9.35 5.82
C TYR A 55 14.22 -10.00 4.80
N THR A 56 14.62 -10.08 3.53
CA THR A 56 13.97 -11.01 2.59
C THR A 56 14.05 -12.47 3.08
N ASP A 57 15.05 -12.82 3.89
CA ASP A 57 15.03 -14.00 4.77
C ASP A 57 14.45 -13.60 6.14
N GLU A 58 13.18 -13.96 6.38
CA GLU A 58 12.44 -13.67 7.62
C GLU A 58 13.22 -14.00 8.89
N ARG A 59 14.04 -15.06 8.86
CA ARG A 59 14.85 -15.48 10.02
C ARG A 59 15.85 -14.42 10.45
N GLN A 60 16.38 -13.62 9.51
CA GLN A 60 17.27 -12.51 9.83
C GLN A 60 16.53 -11.39 10.54
N ALA A 61 15.27 -11.14 10.18
CA ALA A 61 14.45 -10.13 10.86
C ALA A 61 14.17 -10.53 12.30
N LEU A 62 13.76 -11.78 12.52
CA LEU A 62 13.55 -12.35 13.86
C LEU A 62 14.84 -12.27 14.70
N LYS A 63 15.99 -12.64 14.13
CA LYS A 63 17.30 -12.56 14.79
C LYS A 63 17.67 -11.14 15.19
N ASP A 64 17.32 -10.15 14.36
CA ASP A 64 17.60 -8.73 14.61
C ASP A 64 16.57 -8.03 15.50
N GLY A 65 15.57 -8.78 16.01
CA GLY A 65 14.59 -8.30 16.97
C GLY A 65 13.29 -7.75 16.36
N TYR A 66 13.02 -7.99 15.08
CA TYR A 66 11.71 -7.75 14.49
C TYR A 66 10.81 -8.96 14.75
N VAL A 67 9.86 -8.82 15.65
CA VAL A 67 8.98 -9.93 16.08
C VAL A 67 7.52 -9.65 15.72
N PRO A 68 6.72 -10.66 15.38
CA PRO A 68 5.31 -10.47 15.08
C PRO A 68 4.59 -9.71 16.20
N ARG A 69 3.81 -8.68 15.83
CA ARG A 69 2.87 -8.00 16.72
C ARG A 69 1.45 -8.24 16.24
N GLY A 70 0.58 -8.60 17.18
CA GLY A 70 -0.75 -9.11 16.89
C GLY A 70 -0.74 -10.52 16.30
N THR A 71 -1.93 -11.10 16.18
CA THR A 71 -2.14 -12.45 15.62
C THR A 71 -2.71 -12.42 14.20
N GLU A 72 -3.08 -11.24 13.72
CA GLU A 72 -3.89 -11.08 12.52
C GLU A 72 -3.13 -10.39 11.39
N CYS A 73 -3.42 -10.82 10.18
CA CYS A 73 -2.98 -10.14 8.97
C CYS A 73 -3.81 -8.87 8.80
N MET A 74 -3.16 -7.73 8.64
CA MET A 74 -3.82 -6.43 8.61
C MET A 74 -4.54 -6.21 7.28
N THR A 75 -5.87 -6.15 7.32
CA THR A 75 -6.76 -5.88 6.18
C THR A 75 -7.30 -4.47 6.27
N ASN A 76 -7.48 -3.81 5.12
CA ASN A 76 -8.05 -2.46 5.07
C ASN A 76 -9.49 -2.48 5.63
N PRO A 77 -9.77 -1.84 6.78
CA PRO A 77 -11.10 -1.86 7.38
C PRO A 77 -12.11 -1.01 6.60
N PHE A 78 -11.66 -0.18 5.66
CA PHE A 78 -12.48 0.74 4.90
C PHE A 78 -12.65 0.34 3.42
N GLY A 79 -12.14 -0.82 3.00
CA GLY A 79 -12.28 -1.24 1.61
C GLY A 79 -11.32 -2.34 1.19
N VAL A 80 -10.71 -2.16 0.02
CA VAL A 80 -9.83 -3.17 -0.59
C VAL A 80 -8.40 -3.06 -0.11
N GLY A 81 -7.71 -4.20 -0.06
CA GLY A 81 -6.28 -4.30 0.17
C GLY A 81 -5.89 -4.75 1.56
N SER A 82 -4.60 -5.02 1.70
CA SER A 82 -4.00 -5.44 2.96
C SER A 82 -2.57 -4.91 3.09
N MET A 83 -2.09 -4.91 4.31
CA MET A 83 -0.71 -4.59 4.69
C MET A 83 0.12 -5.86 4.94
N GLY A 84 -0.52 -6.93 5.43
CA GLY A 84 0.17 -8.16 5.82
C GLY A 84 0.40 -8.24 7.33
N TYR A 85 1.36 -9.07 7.74
CA TYR A 85 1.74 -9.25 9.14
C TYR A 85 2.85 -8.29 9.54
N HIS A 86 2.64 -7.53 10.62
CA HIS A 86 3.62 -6.58 11.13
C HIS A 86 4.62 -7.27 12.06
N TYR A 87 5.90 -7.16 11.73
CA TYR A 87 7.01 -7.60 12.58
C TYR A 87 7.69 -6.34 13.09
N VAL A 88 7.57 -6.06 14.37
CA VAL A 88 7.94 -4.77 14.97
C VAL A 88 9.21 -4.94 15.79
N LYS A 89 10.08 -3.94 15.72
CA LYS A 89 11.25 -3.79 16.58
C LYS A 89 11.07 -2.52 17.42
N ASP A 90 10.61 -2.70 18.66
CA ASP A 90 10.29 -1.57 19.57
C ASP A 90 11.46 -0.60 19.76
N ALA A 91 12.70 -1.09 19.74
CA ALA A 91 13.89 -0.27 19.87
C ALA A 91 14.04 0.79 18.76
N ASN A 92 13.31 0.63 17.64
CA ASN A 92 13.27 1.59 16.54
C ASN A 92 12.02 2.47 16.55
N TRP A 93 11.11 2.33 17.53
CA TRP A 93 9.92 3.15 17.62
C TRP A 93 10.26 4.64 17.74
N GLY A 94 9.60 5.49 16.94
CA GLY A 94 9.87 6.93 16.85
C GLY A 94 11.13 7.29 16.04
N SER A 95 11.83 6.32 15.47
CA SER A 95 12.98 6.58 14.61
C SER A 95 12.55 7.28 13.32
N LYS A 96 13.31 8.32 12.95
CA LYS A 96 13.24 8.96 11.62
C LYS A 96 14.48 8.67 10.77
N ASP A 97 15.24 7.66 11.15
CA ASP A 97 16.41 7.17 10.42
C ASP A 97 15.97 6.15 9.36
N PRO A 98 16.23 6.39 8.06
CA PRO A 98 15.93 5.43 6.99
C PRO A 98 16.55 4.05 7.19
N ALA A 99 17.64 3.94 7.96
CA ALA A 99 18.27 2.68 8.26
C ALA A 99 17.61 1.90 9.41
N LYS A 100 16.61 2.48 10.09
CA LYS A 100 15.98 1.92 11.29
C LYS A 100 14.46 1.97 11.20
N PRO A 101 13.84 1.17 10.31
CA PRO A 101 12.39 1.04 10.26
C PRO A 101 11.88 0.43 11.56
N THR A 102 10.71 0.89 12.00
CA THR A 102 10.01 0.37 13.17
C THR A 102 9.43 -1.01 12.90
N ALA A 103 8.92 -1.24 11.69
CA ALA A 103 8.32 -2.51 11.32
C ALA A 103 8.71 -2.99 9.91
N LEU A 104 8.60 -4.30 9.75
CA LEU A 104 8.72 -5.03 8.50
C LEU A 104 7.42 -5.79 8.28
N LEU A 105 6.81 -5.64 7.12
CA LEU A 105 5.51 -6.24 6.84
C LEU A 105 5.66 -7.41 5.88
N TYR A 106 5.08 -8.54 6.26
CA TYR A 106 5.26 -9.83 5.62
C TYR A 106 3.94 -10.37 5.05
N SER A 107 4.06 -11.16 3.99
CA SER A 107 2.92 -11.77 3.29
C SER A 107 2.04 -12.64 4.19
N SER A 108 0.76 -12.68 3.87
CA SER A 108 -0.23 -13.60 4.44
C SER A 108 0.14 -15.06 4.18
N GLU A 109 0.59 -15.35 2.97
CA GLU A 109 1.06 -16.68 2.57
C GLU A 109 2.43 -17.01 3.15
N LYS A 110 2.65 -18.30 3.38
CA LYS A 110 3.95 -18.87 3.76
C LYS A 110 4.48 -19.78 2.65
N ASP A 111 5.80 -19.79 2.48
CA ASP A 111 6.49 -20.75 1.63
C ASP A 111 6.44 -22.17 2.22
N ARG A 112 6.95 -23.15 1.47
CA ARG A 112 7.00 -24.56 1.91
C ARG A 112 7.83 -24.79 3.18
N SER A 113 8.69 -23.84 3.55
CA SER A 113 9.49 -23.86 4.77
C SER A 113 8.82 -23.09 5.91
N GLY A 114 7.58 -22.62 5.73
CA GLY A 114 6.81 -21.89 6.74
C GLY A 114 7.19 -20.42 6.86
N ARG A 115 7.97 -19.87 5.93
CA ARG A 115 8.44 -18.48 5.96
C ARG A 115 7.55 -17.56 5.15
N ARG A 116 7.38 -16.32 5.61
CA ARG A 116 6.67 -15.27 4.89
C ARG A 116 7.62 -14.49 3.99
N LYS A 117 7.09 -13.87 2.95
CA LYS A 117 7.83 -12.97 2.04
C LYS A 117 7.75 -11.54 2.57
N LEU A 118 8.88 -10.84 2.64
CA LEU A 118 8.91 -9.40 2.94
C LEU A 118 8.22 -8.60 1.82
N GLN A 119 7.37 -7.65 2.18
CA GLN A 119 6.57 -6.86 1.24
C GLN A 119 6.84 -5.36 1.33
N THR A 120 6.88 -4.82 2.54
CA THR A 120 7.05 -3.39 2.80
C THR A 120 7.77 -3.13 4.12
N VAL A 121 8.25 -1.91 4.28
CA VAL A 121 8.93 -1.42 5.49
C VAL A 121 8.17 -0.20 5.99
N GLU A 122 8.22 0.05 7.30
CA GLU A 122 7.39 1.06 7.94
C GLU A 122 8.15 1.76 9.07
N TRP A 123 7.94 3.07 9.18
CA TRP A 123 8.35 3.88 10.33
C TRP A 123 7.11 4.33 11.07
N MET A 124 7.20 4.34 12.40
CA MET A 124 6.07 4.70 13.25
C MET A 124 6.52 5.64 14.36
N ALA A 125 5.66 6.57 14.74
CA ALA A 125 5.90 7.51 15.83
C ALA A 125 4.63 7.69 16.66
N THR A 126 4.78 7.77 17.98
CA THR A 126 3.66 8.03 18.89
C THR A 126 3.10 9.43 18.65
N ASP A 127 1.77 9.52 18.60
CA ASP A 127 1.04 10.78 18.67
C ASP A 127 1.12 11.35 20.09
N ARG A 128 1.76 12.50 20.27
CA ARG A 128 2.22 12.97 21.59
C ARG A 128 1.08 13.19 22.58
N ASP A 129 -0.03 13.77 22.13
CA ASP A 129 -1.19 14.08 22.98
C ASP A 129 -2.26 12.98 22.97
N GLN A 130 -2.08 11.95 22.13
CA GLN A 130 -3.04 10.88 21.95
C GLN A 130 -4.44 11.41 21.58
N ASP A 131 -4.55 12.51 20.81
CA ASP A 131 -5.80 13.01 20.26
C ASP A 131 -5.83 12.87 18.74
N LEU A 132 -6.82 12.13 18.22
CA LEU A 132 -6.94 11.88 16.78
C LEU A 132 -7.34 13.15 15.98
N LYS A 133 -7.62 14.26 16.67
CA LYS A 133 -8.07 15.52 16.08
C LYS A 133 -6.94 16.54 15.90
N THR A 134 -5.80 16.34 16.56
CA THR A 134 -4.61 17.19 16.48
C THR A 134 -3.55 16.49 15.65
N SER A 135 -2.60 17.25 15.09
CA SER A 135 -1.47 16.65 14.35
C SER A 135 -0.27 17.58 14.20
N ASP A 136 -0.05 18.46 15.17
CA ASP A 136 1.05 19.43 15.15
C ASP A 136 2.43 18.76 15.26
N ASP A 137 2.49 17.52 15.74
CA ASP A 137 3.69 16.72 15.93
C ASP A 137 3.92 15.67 14.81
N ARG A 138 3.07 15.66 13.76
CA ARG A 138 3.16 14.72 12.64
C ARG A 138 4.57 14.75 12.01
N PRO A 139 5.31 13.62 12.03
CA PRO A 139 6.62 13.54 11.41
C PRO A 139 6.56 13.61 9.87
N SER A 140 7.73 13.78 9.27
CA SER A 140 7.92 13.62 7.82
C SER A 140 9.22 12.88 7.53
N MET A 141 9.21 12.04 6.50
CA MET A 141 10.38 11.34 5.96
C MET A 141 10.24 11.21 4.44
N PHE A 142 11.37 11.10 3.74
CA PHE A 142 11.40 11.03 2.27
C PHE A 142 10.68 12.20 1.56
N GLY A 143 10.51 13.34 2.25
CA GLY A 143 9.73 14.48 1.74
C GLY A 143 8.21 14.29 1.81
N LEU A 144 7.73 13.29 2.53
CA LEU A 144 6.31 13.01 2.75
C LEU A 144 5.96 13.13 4.24
N PRO A 145 4.77 13.66 4.59
CA PRO A 145 4.24 13.52 5.94
C PRO A 145 3.88 12.06 6.21
N PHE A 146 3.94 11.66 7.48
CA PHE A 146 3.39 10.37 7.90
C PHE A 146 1.86 10.39 7.84
N ASP A 147 1.24 9.25 7.61
CA ASP A 147 -0.21 9.08 7.73
C ASP A 147 -0.62 9.05 9.21
N GLY A 148 -1.87 9.45 9.50
CA GLY A 148 -2.41 9.54 10.86
C GLY A 148 -2.63 10.97 11.38
N PRO A 149 -2.86 11.15 12.69
CA PRO A 149 -2.78 10.12 13.73
C PRO A 149 -3.89 9.08 13.56
N MET A 150 -3.63 7.85 13.98
CA MET A 150 -4.59 6.74 13.89
C MET A 150 -4.63 5.88 15.16
N PRO A 151 -5.73 5.13 15.39
CA PRO A 151 -5.81 4.19 16.50
C PRO A 151 -4.72 3.12 16.42
N GLY A 152 -4.35 2.55 17.57
CA GLY A 152 -3.45 1.40 17.63
C GLY A 152 -4.00 0.17 16.88
N HIS A 153 -3.09 -0.59 16.30
CA HIS A 153 -3.36 -1.80 15.50
C HIS A 153 -3.37 -3.09 16.32
N TRP A 154 -2.91 -3.04 17.57
CA TRP A 154 -2.97 -4.16 18.52
C TRP A 154 -3.17 -3.63 19.94
N ALA A 155 -3.54 -4.53 20.86
CA ALA A 155 -3.77 -4.19 22.26
C ALA A 155 -2.53 -3.52 22.88
N GLY A 156 -2.73 -2.34 23.47
CA GLY A 156 -1.66 -1.57 24.13
C GLY A 156 -0.79 -0.72 23.19
N MET A 157 -1.03 -0.74 21.88
CA MET A 157 -0.37 0.18 20.95
C MET A 157 -0.95 1.60 21.11
N PRO A 158 -0.11 2.63 21.23
CA PRO A 158 -0.58 4.01 21.32
C PRO A 158 -1.18 4.47 19.98
N LYS A 159 -1.94 5.56 20.02
CA LYS A 159 -2.22 6.33 18.81
C LYS A 159 -0.91 6.81 18.21
N HIS A 160 -0.81 6.76 16.90
CA HIS A 160 0.46 6.90 16.23
C HIS A 160 0.28 7.44 14.82
N TYR A 161 1.41 7.81 14.25
CA TYR A 161 1.62 8.06 12.84
C TYR A 161 2.43 6.91 12.26
N ASP A 162 2.21 6.59 10.98
CA ASP A 162 3.05 5.66 10.24
C ASP A 162 3.41 6.18 8.85
N LEU A 163 4.49 5.64 8.29
CA LEU A 163 4.83 5.85 6.88
C LEU A 163 5.31 4.55 6.28
N HIS A 164 4.55 4.06 5.32
CA HIS A 164 4.83 2.83 4.59
C HIS A 164 5.73 3.11 3.38
N MET A 165 6.66 2.20 3.08
CA MET A 165 7.40 2.20 1.83
C MET A 165 7.43 0.80 1.22
N TRP A 166 6.60 0.60 0.18
CA TRP A 166 6.50 -0.64 -0.59
C TRP A 166 7.75 -0.89 -1.42
N ALA A 167 8.77 -1.46 -0.77
CA ALA A 167 10.10 -1.71 -1.33
C ALA A 167 10.22 -3.05 -2.07
N TYR A 168 9.42 -4.05 -1.69
CA TYR A 168 9.59 -5.44 -2.14
C TYR A 168 8.38 -6.00 -2.88
N GLU A 169 7.20 -5.43 -2.64
CA GLU A 169 5.97 -5.76 -3.35
C GLU A 169 5.43 -4.52 -4.06
N LYS A 170 4.97 -4.66 -5.30
CA LYS A 170 4.44 -3.52 -6.05
C LYS A 170 3.08 -3.14 -5.47
N ASN A 171 2.91 -1.87 -5.11
CA ASN A 171 1.62 -1.32 -4.75
C ASN A 171 1.05 -0.48 -5.92
N PRO A 172 -0.04 -0.90 -6.58
CA PRO A 172 -0.65 -0.15 -7.67
C PRO A 172 -1.33 1.15 -7.21
N ALA A 173 -1.58 1.33 -5.91
CA ALA A 173 -2.05 2.59 -5.34
C ALA A 173 -0.90 3.56 -4.99
N GLY A 174 0.36 3.18 -5.24
CA GLY A 174 1.54 4.03 -5.00
C GLY A 174 2.49 3.47 -3.93
N ARG A 175 3.78 3.82 -4.04
CA ARG A 175 4.85 3.26 -3.19
C ARG A 175 4.71 3.61 -1.70
N PHE A 176 4.05 4.71 -1.37
CA PHE A 176 3.84 5.14 0.02
C PHE A 176 2.38 5.07 0.45
N HIS A 177 1.50 4.45 -0.35
CA HIS A 177 0.10 4.29 0.04
C HIS A 177 -0.03 3.21 1.11
N ASN A 178 -0.76 3.48 2.20
CA ASN A 178 -0.94 2.57 3.34
C ASN A 178 -1.37 1.16 2.93
N TRP A 179 -2.45 1.07 2.17
CA TRP A 179 -3.03 -0.20 1.74
C TRP A 179 -2.56 -0.59 0.35
N ASN A 180 -2.21 -1.87 0.16
CA ASN A 180 -1.98 -2.41 -1.18
C ASN A 180 -3.23 -3.16 -1.67
N PRO A 181 -3.99 -2.61 -2.64
CA PRO A 181 -5.25 -3.19 -3.09
C PRO A 181 -5.07 -4.47 -3.91
N ALA A 182 -3.83 -4.79 -4.33
CA ALA A 182 -3.53 -6.06 -5.00
C ALA A 182 -3.33 -7.23 -4.02
N LEU A 183 -3.19 -6.93 -2.72
CA LEU A 183 -2.97 -7.94 -1.69
C LEU A 183 -4.26 -8.26 -0.93
N LYS A 184 -4.30 -9.48 -0.39
CA LYS A 184 -5.36 -9.96 0.49
C LYS A 184 -4.75 -10.78 1.62
N CYS A 185 -5.35 -10.64 2.80
CA CYS A 185 -5.11 -11.57 3.89
C CYS A 185 -5.95 -12.83 3.66
N SER A 186 -5.28 -13.97 3.49
CA SER A 186 -5.93 -15.28 3.43
C SER A 186 -6.39 -15.67 4.84
N GLY A 187 -7.70 -15.87 4.99
CA GLY A 187 -8.31 -16.43 6.20
C GLY A 187 -8.83 -15.41 7.21
N HIS A 188 -10.07 -14.96 7.00
CA HIS A 188 -11.09 -15.34 7.99
C HIS A 188 -11.50 -16.77 7.65
N MET A 189 -10.76 -17.78 8.13
CA MET A 189 -11.41 -19.06 8.35
C MET A 189 -12.26 -18.86 9.60
N THR A 190 -13.50 -18.39 9.41
CA THR A 190 -14.55 -18.72 10.35
C THR A 190 -14.59 -20.24 10.37
N HIS A 191 -14.11 -20.85 11.45
CA HIS A 191 -14.48 -22.24 11.73
C HIS A 191 -16.02 -22.34 11.64
N PRO A 192 -16.56 -23.40 11.01
CA PRO A 192 -18.01 -23.60 10.90
C PRO A 192 -18.69 -23.65 12.26
#